data_AF-A0A522BDF2-F1
#
_entry.id   AF-A0A522BDF2-F1
#
_cell.length_a   1.000
_cell.length_b   1.000
_cell.length_c   1.000
_cell.angle_alpha   90.00
_cell.angle_beta   90.00
_cell.angle_gamma   90.00
#
_symmetry.space_group_name_H-M   'P 1'
#
loop_
_entity.id
_entity.type
_entity.pdbx_description
1 polymer ?
#
loop_
_entity_poly.entity_id
_entity_poly.type
_entity_poly.pdbx_seq_one_letter_code
_entity_poly.pdbx_strand_id
1 'polypeptide(L)'
;MKSLKFVFLAMLAILPAETYAGVKILAPVAGYVSGSEYLWVVVESGKPPLVEVDNVKAKGSFTGEGKIRHLRVGGISPSGSVLKVDGQKVEVSFKKGSPYKGEPLFHDSFAKNCGECHEAEGSCRDCHKSYGTGKHGKPDFAKKCSSCHKAGMPSSEETVKLCAGCHEKYSLSKHPKLRHPVTSKNDPSRPGRRMDCVSCHDPHGPRDLSGGDGKEWCKECHANP
;
A
#
# COMPACT_ATOMS: atom_id res chain seq x y z
N MET A 1 33.28 69.86 4.19
CA MET A 1 32.43 69.01 3.33
C MET A 1 33.01 67.60 3.26
N LYS A 2 32.50 66.66 4.06
CA LYS A 2 32.72 65.21 3.87
C LYS A 2 31.39 64.51 4.17
N SER A 3 30.79 63.94 3.13
CA SER A 3 29.48 63.26 3.15
C SER A 3 29.65 61.87 3.76
N LEU A 4 29.02 61.62 4.90
CA LEU A 4 28.90 60.29 5.52
C LEU A 4 27.86 59.48 4.74
N LYS A 5 28.29 58.44 4.01
CA LYS A 5 27.38 57.46 3.40
C LYS A 5 26.95 56.45 4.47
N PHE A 6 25.68 56.49 4.88
CA PHE A 6 25.07 55.42 5.67
C PHE A 6 24.84 54.20 4.76
N VAL A 7 25.56 53.12 5.03
CA VAL A 7 25.29 51.80 4.45
C VAL A 7 24.20 51.15 5.28
N PHE A 8 23.00 51.02 4.72
CA PHE A 8 21.93 50.19 5.29
C PHE A 8 22.33 48.72 5.13
N LEU A 9 22.84 48.12 6.21
CA LEU A 9 23.03 46.69 6.29
C LEU A 9 21.65 46.05 6.54
N ALA A 10 21.05 45.48 5.50
CA ALA A 10 19.84 44.69 5.64
C ALA A 10 20.17 43.43 6.46
N MET A 11 19.78 43.42 7.73
CA MET A 11 19.75 42.21 8.55
C MET A 11 18.76 41.24 7.91
N LEU A 12 19.28 40.25 7.20
CA LEU A 12 18.54 39.06 6.81
C LEU A 12 18.23 38.31 8.11
N ALA A 13 17.05 38.54 8.68
CA ALA A 13 16.55 37.75 9.79
C ALA A 13 16.39 36.31 9.30
N ILE A 14 17.31 35.44 9.70
CA ILE A 14 17.15 33.99 9.59
C ILE A 14 16.04 33.67 10.58
N LEU A 15 14.79 33.63 10.11
CA LEU A 15 13.67 33.13 10.89
C LEU A 15 14.01 31.68 11.28
N PRO A 16 13.95 31.30 12.57
CA PRO A 16 14.04 29.91 12.97
C PRO A 16 12.95 29.14 12.22
N ALA A 17 13.24 27.92 11.78
CA ALA A 17 12.32 27.06 11.06
C ALA A 17 10.98 27.00 11.80
N GLU A 18 10.07 27.89 11.41
CA GLU A 18 8.75 27.99 11.99
C GLU A 18 8.10 26.63 11.82
N THR A 19 7.42 26.17 12.85
CA THR A 19 6.41 25.12 12.76
C THR A 19 5.44 25.49 11.64
N TYR A 20 5.74 25.08 10.41
CA TYR A 20 4.89 25.34 9.26
C TYR A 20 3.52 24.69 9.56
N ALA A 21 2.50 25.54 9.66
CA ALA A 21 1.08 25.22 9.60
C ALA A 21 0.48 24.24 10.64
N GLY A 22 1.11 23.99 11.79
CA GLY A 22 0.50 23.14 12.83
C GLY A 22 0.31 21.68 12.39
N VAL A 23 1.15 21.22 11.47
CA VAL A 23 1.21 19.84 11.01
C VAL A 23 2.40 19.16 11.67
N LYS A 24 2.17 17.99 12.27
CA LYS A 24 3.25 17.13 12.81
C LYS A 24 3.29 15.84 12.01
N ILE A 25 4.41 15.56 11.34
CA ILE A 25 4.63 14.27 10.68
C ILE A 25 4.91 13.22 11.75
N LEU A 26 4.09 12.17 11.79
CA LEU A 26 4.24 11.02 12.69
C LEU A 26 4.95 9.87 11.99
N ALA A 27 4.68 9.68 10.70
CA ALA A 27 5.39 8.74 9.84
C ALA A 27 5.38 9.25 8.38
N PRO A 28 6.39 8.91 7.55
CA PRO A 28 7.62 8.21 7.89
C PRO A 28 8.55 9.04 8.77
N VAL A 29 9.39 8.38 9.58
CA VAL A 29 10.53 9.03 10.25
C VAL A 29 11.69 9.22 9.27
N ALA A 30 12.61 10.14 9.57
CA ALA A 30 13.79 10.34 8.74
C ALA A 30 14.60 9.04 8.57
N GLY A 31 15.02 8.73 7.35
CA GLY A 31 15.76 7.50 7.04
C GLY A 31 14.89 6.25 6.90
N TYR A 32 13.56 6.40 6.91
CA TYR A 32 12.65 5.29 6.67
C TYR A 32 12.87 4.65 5.28
N VAL A 33 12.92 3.32 5.26
CA VAL A 33 13.07 2.51 4.04
C VAL A 33 11.80 1.69 3.83
N SER A 34 11.02 2.01 2.79
CA SER A 34 9.84 1.24 2.42
C SER A 34 10.21 -0.08 1.75
N GLY A 35 9.36 -1.09 1.95
CA GLY A 35 9.39 -2.35 1.22
C GLY A 35 8.68 -2.30 -0.13
N SER A 36 8.06 -1.17 -0.46
CA SER A 36 7.28 -1.00 -1.68
C SER A 36 7.46 0.41 -2.23
N GLU A 37 7.09 0.62 -3.50
CA GLU A 37 7.00 1.95 -4.12
C GLU A 37 5.90 2.85 -3.51
N TYR A 38 5.15 2.31 -2.54
CA TYR A 38 4.14 3.01 -1.77
C TYR A 38 4.59 3.21 -0.32
N LEU A 39 4.10 4.28 0.29
CA LEU A 39 4.36 4.64 1.68
C LEU A 39 3.13 5.25 2.33
N TRP A 40 2.91 4.95 3.60
CA TRP A 40 1.93 5.68 4.42
C TRP A 40 2.59 6.90 5.04
N VAL A 41 1.99 8.05 4.77
CA VAL A 41 2.29 9.32 5.43
C VAL A 41 1.22 9.53 6.48
N VAL A 42 1.65 9.59 7.74
CA VAL A 42 0.78 9.78 8.90
C VAL A 42 1.11 11.13 9.51
N VAL A 43 0.11 11.97 9.67
CA VAL A 43 0.27 13.35 10.12
C VAL A 43 -0.79 13.66 11.16
N GLU A 44 -0.43 14.42 12.17
CA GLU A 44 -1.37 15.10 13.05
C GLU A 44 -1.58 16.51 12.50
N SER A 45 -2.81 16.82 12.06
CA SER A 45 -3.19 18.15 11.57
C SER A 45 -4.69 18.40 11.65
N GLY A 46 -5.06 19.64 12.00
CA GLY A 46 -6.45 20.11 11.99
C GLY A 46 -7.10 20.06 10.60
N LYS A 47 -6.31 20.18 9.52
CA LYS A 47 -6.78 20.14 8.13
C LYS A 47 -5.91 19.20 7.27
N PRO A 48 -6.41 18.68 6.14
CA PRO A 48 -5.56 17.88 5.23
C PRO A 48 -4.36 18.72 4.73
N PRO A 49 -3.11 18.31 5.01
CA PRO A 49 -1.95 19.03 4.50
C PRO A 49 -1.69 18.72 3.02
N LEU A 50 -0.93 19.57 2.35
CA LEU A 50 -0.36 19.27 1.03
C LEU A 50 0.80 18.28 1.20
N VAL A 51 0.77 17.19 0.44
CA VAL A 51 1.87 16.22 0.38
C VAL A 51 2.44 16.16 -1.02
N GLU A 52 3.76 16.21 -1.11
CA GLU A 52 4.51 16.11 -2.37
C GLU A 52 5.61 15.05 -2.24
N VAL A 53 5.87 14.35 -3.35
CA VAL A 53 7.00 13.43 -3.50
C VAL A 53 7.83 13.97 -4.66
N ASP A 54 9.09 14.31 -4.41
CA ASP A 54 10.00 14.87 -5.42
C ASP A 54 9.41 16.09 -6.16
N ASN A 55 8.73 16.96 -5.40
CA ASN A 55 8.00 18.16 -5.88
C ASN A 55 6.77 17.87 -6.75
N VAL A 56 6.32 16.61 -6.79
CA VAL A 56 5.07 16.22 -7.44
C VAL A 56 4.02 16.02 -6.36
N LYS A 57 2.90 16.73 -6.46
CA LYS A 57 1.77 16.58 -5.55
C LYS A 57 1.30 15.12 -5.51
N ALA A 58 1.27 14.54 -4.32
CA ALA A 58 0.79 13.19 -4.10
C ALA A 58 -0.70 13.10 -4.43
N LYS A 59 -1.08 12.00 -5.11
CA LYS A 59 -2.49 11.69 -5.41
C LYS A 59 -3.08 10.90 -4.24
N GLY A 60 -4.31 11.23 -3.85
CA GLY A 60 -5.07 10.49 -2.86
C GLY A 60 -5.90 11.38 -1.95
N SER A 61 -6.62 10.75 -1.03
CA SER A 61 -7.37 11.42 0.01
C SER A 61 -6.92 10.92 1.37
N PHE A 62 -6.82 11.85 2.32
CA PHE A 62 -6.54 11.50 3.70
C PHE A 62 -7.69 10.70 4.30
N THR A 63 -7.35 9.68 5.07
CA THR A 63 -8.26 8.89 5.90
C THR A 63 -7.84 9.00 7.37
N GLY A 64 -8.74 8.77 8.32
CA GLY A 64 -8.41 8.87 9.75
C GLY A 64 -9.47 9.61 10.55
N GLU A 65 -9.30 9.61 11.87
CA GLU A 65 -10.23 10.20 12.82
C GLU A 65 -9.57 11.33 13.62
N GLY A 66 -10.34 12.36 13.93
CA GLY A 66 -9.85 13.54 14.64
C GLY A 66 -8.76 14.28 13.88
N LYS A 67 -7.62 14.52 14.53
CA LYS A 67 -6.46 15.21 13.95
C LYS A 67 -5.49 14.26 13.24
N ILE A 68 -5.62 12.95 13.42
CA ILE A 68 -4.71 11.98 12.82
C ILE A 68 -5.18 11.64 11.41
N ARG A 69 -4.30 11.83 10.43
CA ARG A 69 -4.60 11.67 9.02
C ARG A 69 -3.56 10.78 8.37
N HIS A 70 -4.02 9.82 7.59
CA HIS A 70 -3.25 8.84 6.85
C HIS A 70 -3.43 9.08 5.35
N LEU A 71 -2.34 9.23 4.63
CA LEU A 71 -2.32 9.29 3.18
C LEU A 71 -1.35 8.25 2.64
N ARG A 72 -1.83 7.41 1.73
CA ARG A 72 -0.95 6.51 0.97
C ARG A 72 -0.39 7.27 -0.21
N VAL A 73 0.93 7.45 -0.24
CA VAL A 73 1.66 8.06 -1.34
C VAL A 73 2.36 6.97 -2.15
N GLY A 74 2.49 7.18 -3.46
CA GLY A 74 3.25 6.32 -4.37
C GLY A 74 4.37 7.11 -5.04
N GLY A 75 5.15 6.43 -5.89
CA GLY A 75 6.22 7.08 -6.65
C GLY A 75 7.49 7.34 -5.85
N ILE A 76 7.68 6.64 -4.73
CA ILE A 76 8.96 6.64 -4.01
C ILE A 76 9.99 5.94 -4.89
N SER A 77 11.21 6.49 -5.02
CA SER A 77 12.31 5.91 -5.81
C SER A 77 13.22 4.99 -4.97
N PRO A 78 13.82 3.92 -5.56
CA PRO A 78 14.77 3.10 -4.83
C PRO A 78 16.05 3.85 -4.46
N SER A 79 16.41 4.88 -5.24
CA SER A 79 17.55 5.76 -4.98
C SER A 79 17.29 6.81 -3.89
N GLY A 80 16.08 6.82 -3.33
CA GLY A 80 15.61 7.87 -2.42
C GLY A 80 14.71 8.89 -3.11
N SER A 81 13.77 9.41 -2.33
CA SER A 81 12.82 10.48 -2.67
C SER A 81 12.71 11.45 -1.50
N VAL A 82 12.40 12.71 -1.81
CA VAL A 82 12.13 13.73 -0.80
C VAL A 82 10.62 13.90 -0.68
N LEU A 83 10.10 13.57 0.51
CA LEU A 83 8.72 13.81 0.86
C LEU A 83 8.58 15.20 1.49
N LYS A 84 7.59 15.97 1.04
CA LYS A 84 7.23 17.26 1.65
C LYS A 84 5.81 17.20 2.19
N VAL A 85 5.60 17.63 3.43
CA VAL A 85 4.26 17.84 4.02
C VAL A 85 4.16 19.28 4.48
N ASP A 86 3.31 20.08 3.85
CA ASP A 86 3.19 21.53 4.10
C ASP A 86 4.56 22.24 4.22
N GLY A 87 5.53 21.83 3.40
CA GLY A 87 6.90 22.37 3.36
C GLY A 87 7.92 21.66 4.25
N GLN A 88 7.50 20.86 5.24
CA GLN A 88 8.41 20.05 6.06
C GLN A 88 8.94 18.87 5.23
N LYS A 89 10.27 18.73 5.16
CA LYS A 89 10.96 17.71 4.37
C LYS A 89 11.27 16.46 5.18
N VAL A 90 11.06 15.30 4.59
CA VAL A 90 11.51 13.99 5.11
C VAL A 90 12.12 13.21 3.97
N GLU A 91 13.35 12.75 4.14
CA GLU A 91 14.02 11.87 3.18
C GLU A 91 13.60 10.43 3.42
N VAL A 92 13.17 9.78 2.34
CA VAL A 92 12.72 8.38 2.34
C VAL A 92 13.31 7.63 1.17
N SER A 93 13.40 6.32 1.28
CA SER A 93 13.79 5.46 0.15
C SER A 93 12.96 4.18 0.18
N PHE A 94 13.05 3.36 -0.86
CA PHE A 94 12.54 2.00 -0.79
C PHE A 94 13.58 1.00 -1.29
N LYS A 95 13.59 -0.21 -0.74
CA LYS A 95 14.44 -1.30 -1.25
C LYS A 95 13.63 -2.14 -2.22
N LYS A 96 14.09 -2.22 -3.48
CA LYS A 96 13.46 -3.05 -4.50
C LYS A 96 13.64 -4.53 -4.16
N GLY A 97 12.53 -5.18 -3.82
CA GLY A 97 12.47 -6.57 -3.37
C GLY A 97 11.52 -6.68 -2.18
N SER A 98 10.84 -7.82 -2.02
CA SER A 98 10.07 -8.06 -0.78
C SER A 98 11.05 -7.88 0.39
N PRO A 99 10.81 -6.97 1.35
CA PRO A 99 11.66 -6.86 2.54
C PRO A 99 11.73 -8.16 3.34
N TYR A 100 10.88 -9.14 3.04
CA TYR A 100 10.82 -10.42 3.73
C TYR A 100 10.90 -11.54 2.69
N LYS A 101 12.13 -12.01 2.46
CA LYS A 101 12.34 -13.39 1.99
C LYS A 101 12.21 -14.29 3.22
N GLY A 102 11.05 -14.92 3.39
CA GLY A 102 10.91 -16.10 4.27
C GLY A 102 10.16 -15.93 5.59
N GLU A 103 9.61 -14.76 5.93
CA GLU A 103 8.75 -14.63 7.13
C GLU A 103 7.33 -14.20 6.79
N PRO A 104 6.33 -14.72 7.54
CA PRO A 104 4.92 -14.49 7.28
C PRO A 104 4.58 -13.01 7.45
N LEU A 105 4.40 -12.36 6.30
CA LEU A 105 3.99 -10.98 6.16
C LEU A 105 2.55 -10.75 6.64
N PHE A 106 2.34 -10.69 7.96
CA PHE A 106 1.21 -9.97 8.55
C PHE A 106 1.65 -9.23 9.82
N HIS A 107 2.49 -8.22 9.60
CA HIS A 107 2.75 -7.06 10.46
C HIS A 107 3.67 -7.15 11.68
N ASP A 108 4.53 -8.13 11.93
CA ASP A 108 5.38 -8.05 13.15
C ASP A 108 6.29 -6.80 13.20
N SER A 109 6.88 -6.41 12.07
CA SER A 109 7.69 -5.19 11.96
C SER A 109 6.86 -3.89 11.90
N PHE A 110 5.63 -3.96 11.40
CA PHE A 110 4.77 -2.80 11.16
C PHE A 110 3.82 -2.53 12.33
N ALA A 111 3.28 -3.57 12.95
CA ALA A 111 2.41 -3.50 14.13
C ALA A 111 3.14 -2.84 15.29
N LYS A 112 4.46 -3.06 15.45
CA LYS A 112 5.28 -2.35 16.42
C LYS A 112 5.26 -0.83 16.18
N ASN A 113 5.41 -0.39 14.94
CA ASN A 113 5.42 1.03 14.56
C ASN A 113 4.02 1.65 14.65
N CYS A 114 2.96 0.91 14.28
CA CYS A 114 1.58 1.35 14.48
C CYS A 114 1.24 1.45 15.98
N GLY A 115 1.78 0.52 16.77
CA GLY A 115 1.70 0.42 18.23
C GLY A 115 2.23 1.65 18.97
N GLU A 116 3.10 2.43 18.33
CA GLU A 116 3.62 3.69 18.89
C GLU A 116 2.55 4.79 18.97
N CYS A 117 1.52 4.72 18.13
CA CYS A 117 0.44 5.73 18.08
C CYS A 117 -0.97 5.13 18.33
N HIS A 118 -1.15 3.83 18.15
CA HIS A 118 -2.42 3.14 18.33
C HIS A 118 -2.24 1.93 19.25
N GLU A 119 -3.14 1.72 20.20
CA GLU A 119 -3.28 0.39 20.81
C GLU A 119 -3.79 -0.54 19.71
N ALA A 120 -2.94 -1.45 19.23
CA ALA A 120 -3.27 -2.37 18.15
C ALA A 120 -4.18 -3.51 18.65
N GLU A 121 -5.30 -3.16 19.29
CA GLU A 121 -6.42 -4.07 19.51
C GLU A 121 -7.43 -3.83 18.38
N GLY A 122 -7.30 -4.59 17.30
CA GLY A 122 -8.15 -4.41 16.14
C GLY A 122 -8.23 -5.63 15.24
N SER A 123 -9.38 -5.77 14.57
CA SER A 123 -9.54 -6.73 13.49
C SER A 123 -8.68 -6.30 12.30
N CYS A 124 -8.28 -7.23 11.42
CA CYS A 124 -7.50 -6.89 10.22
C CYS A 124 -8.14 -5.74 9.41
N ARG A 125 -9.48 -5.65 9.42
CA ARG A 125 -10.27 -4.67 8.65
C ARG A 125 -10.24 -3.26 9.22
N ASP A 126 -9.81 -3.08 10.46
CA ASP A 126 -9.77 -1.76 11.09
C ASP A 126 -8.77 -0.86 10.34
N CYS A 127 -7.67 -1.48 9.88
CA CYS A 127 -6.70 -0.87 8.97
C CYS A 127 -6.95 -1.23 7.49
N HIS A 128 -7.39 -2.46 7.19
CA HIS A 128 -7.57 -2.98 5.82
C HIS A 128 -9.01 -2.83 5.32
N LYS A 129 -9.60 -1.63 5.43
CA LYS A 129 -11.04 -1.36 5.18
C LYS A 129 -11.51 -1.72 3.75
N SER A 130 -10.61 -1.68 2.76
CA SER A 130 -10.92 -2.00 1.36
C SER A 130 -11.08 -3.50 1.09
N TYR A 131 -10.67 -4.37 2.01
CA TYR A 131 -10.70 -5.82 1.83
C TYR A 131 -11.94 -6.45 2.48
N GLY A 132 -12.39 -7.58 1.93
CA GLY A 132 -13.57 -8.29 2.42
C GLY A 132 -14.87 -7.52 2.13
N THR A 133 -14.97 -6.93 0.95
CA THR A 133 -16.19 -6.29 0.44
C THR A 133 -17.00 -7.23 -0.46
N GLY A 134 -16.42 -8.38 -0.84
CA GLY A 134 -17.08 -9.40 -1.65
C GLY A 134 -17.78 -10.53 -0.89
N LYS A 135 -17.95 -11.67 -1.56
CA LYS A 135 -18.63 -12.86 -1.01
C LYS A 135 -17.93 -13.43 0.24
N HIS A 136 -16.61 -13.34 0.32
CA HIS A 136 -15.81 -13.67 1.51
C HIS A 136 -15.88 -12.58 2.61
N GLY A 137 -16.47 -11.42 2.30
CA GLY A 137 -16.70 -10.30 3.21
C GLY A 137 -17.92 -10.44 4.12
N LYS A 138 -18.69 -11.53 4.00
CA LYS A 138 -19.84 -11.78 4.88
C LYS A 138 -19.39 -11.93 6.34
N PRO A 139 -20.16 -11.46 7.34
CA PRO A 139 -19.72 -11.37 8.74
C PRO A 139 -19.05 -12.64 9.29
N ASP A 140 -19.59 -13.83 8.95
CA ASP A 140 -19.12 -15.13 9.45
C ASP A 140 -17.77 -15.58 8.84
N PHE A 141 -17.39 -15.01 7.70
CA PHE A 141 -16.14 -15.32 7.00
C PHE A 141 -15.15 -14.15 7.04
N ALA A 142 -15.62 -12.90 7.13
CA ALA A 142 -14.80 -11.69 7.16
C ALA A 142 -13.87 -11.61 8.37
N LYS A 143 -14.21 -12.28 9.47
CA LYS A 143 -13.35 -12.41 10.66
C LYS A 143 -12.25 -13.47 10.52
N LYS A 144 -12.22 -14.20 9.40
CA LYS A 144 -11.36 -15.37 9.18
C LYS A 144 -10.28 -15.11 8.12
N CYS A 145 -9.70 -13.90 8.07
CA CYS A 145 -8.60 -13.57 7.15
C CYS A 145 -7.45 -14.59 7.23
N SER A 146 -7.17 -15.08 8.44
CA SER A 146 -6.18 -16.12 8.72
C SER A 146 -6.49 -17.48 8.08
N SER A 147 -7.72 -17.73 7.63
CA SER A 147 -8.05 -18.98 6.92
C SER A 147 -7.34 -19.09 5.57
N CYS A 148 -7.01 -17.95 4.95
CA CYS A 148 -6.21 -17.90 3.72
C CYS A 148 -4.79 -17.38 3.97
N HIS A 149 -4.59 -16.56 5.00
CA HIS A 149 -3.34 -15.86 5.30
C HIS A 149 -2.63 -16.34 6.57
N LYS A 150 -2.61 -17.66 6.84
CA LYS A 150 -2.00 -18.24 8.07
C LYS A 150 -0.54 -17.82 8.31
N ALA A 151 0.23 -17.64 7.24
CA ALA A 151 1.66 -17.34 7.29
C ALA A 151 2.06 -16.33 6.19
N GLY A 152 1.22 -15.31 5.96
CA GLY A 152 1.45 -14.34 4.89
C GLY A 152 0.73 -14.70 3.60
N MET A 153 1.31 -14.29 2.46
CA MET A 153 0.71 -14.54 1.15
C MET A 153 1.08 -15.95 0.67
N PRO A 154 0.10 -16.83 0.40
CA PRO A 154 0.39 -18.17 -0.11
C PRO A 154 1.09 -18.11 -1.47
N SER A 155 1.95 -19.09 -1.74
CA SER A 155 2.43 -19.36 -3.09
C SER A 155 1.27 -19.76 -4.00
N SER A 156 1.47 -19.75 -5.32
CA SER A 156 0.43 -20.15 -6.27
C SER A 156 -0.05 -21.59 -6.06
N GLU A 157 0.83 -22.52 -5.69
CA GLU A 157 0.45 -23.90 -5.40
C GLU A 157 -0.37 -24.00 -4.11
N GLU A 158 0.04 -23.30 -3.05
CA GLU A 158 -0.71 -23.22 -1.80
C GLU A 158 -2.06 -22.52 -2.01
N THR A 159 -2.11 -21.49 -2.84
CA THR A 159 -3.34 -20.76 -3.19
C THR A 159 -4.37 -21.71 -3.78
N VAL A 160 -3.99 -22.54 -4.76
CA VAL A 160 -4.91 -23.50 -5.36
C VAL A 160 -5.40 -24.52 -4.31
N LYS A 161 -4.50 -25.03 -3.44
CA LYS A 161 -4.87 -25.96 -2.36
C LYS A 161 -5.83 -25.31 -1.34
N LEU A 162 -5.57 -24.06 -0.95
CA LEU A 162 -6.42 -23.30 -0.04
C LEU A 162 -7.82 -23.10 -0.61
N CYS A 163 -7.92 -22.66 -1.87
CA CYS A 163 -9.22 -22.48 -2.54
C CYS A 163 -9.96 -23.81 -2.66
N ALA A 164 -9.28 -24.88 -3.07
CA ALA A 164 -9.88 -26.20 -3.23
C ALA A 164 -10.41 -26.78 -1.90
N GLY A 165 -9.85 -26.39 -0.76
CA GLY A 165 -10.31 -26.84 0.57
C GLY A 165 -11.73 -26.40 0.94
N CYS A 166 -12.27 -25.36 0.29
CA CYS A 166 -13.68 -24.98 0.41
C CYS A 166 -14.45 -25.11 -0.92
N HIS A 167 -13.74 -25.13 -2.05
CA HIS A 167 -14.29 -25.20 -3.40
C HIS A 167 -13.92 -26.52 -4.09
N GLU A 168 -14.23 -27.64 -3.45
CA GLU A 168 -13.83 -29.00 -3.89
C GLU A 168 -14.21 -29.31 -5.33
N LYS A 169 -15.36 -28.78 -5.80
CA LYS A 169 -15.86 -28.96 -7.17
C LYS A 169 -14.91 -28.43 -8.26
N TYR A 170 -13.94 -27.60 -7.90
CA TYR A 170 -13.05 -26.91 -8.84
C TYR A 170 -11.60 -27.43 -8.79
N SER A 171 -11.39 -28.65 -8.28
CA SER A 171 -10.06 -29.19 -8.00
C SER A 171 -9.19 -29.50 -9.24
N LEU A 172 -7.99 -28.89 -9.21
CA LEU A 172 -6.65 -29.34 -9.62
C LEU A 172 -6.24 -29.60 -11.07
N SER A 173 -7.06 -29.40 -12.09
CA SER A 173 -6.48 -29.37 -13.45
C SER A 173 -7.14 -28.46 -14.47
N LYS A 174 -8.45 -28.24 -14.40
CA LYS A 174 -9.17 -27.39 -15.38
C LYS A 174 -10.29 -26.62 -14.72
N HIS A 175 -10.45 -25.36 -15.12
CA HIS A 175 -11.59 -24.56 -14.69
C HIS A 175 -12.89 -25.14 -15.30
N PRO A 176 -14.02 -25.23 -14.57
CA PRO A 176 -15.23 -25.91 -15.05
C PRO A 176 -15.86 -25.27 -16.28
N LYS A 177 -15.66 -23.96 -16.44
CA LYS A 177 -16.25 -23.15 -17.53
C LYS A 177 -15.22 -22.70 -18.56
N LEU A 178 -13.94 -22.77 -18.25
CA LEU A 178 -12.87 -22.26 -19.11
C LEU A 178 -11.87 -23.39 -19.28
N ARG A 179 -11.49 -23.75 -20.51
CA ARG A 179 -10.46 -24.76 -20.76
C ARG A 179 -9.04 -24.28 -20.36
N HIS A 180 -8.94 -23.33 -19.44
CA HIS A 180 -7.70 -22.78 -18.91
C HIS A 180 -7.16 -23.66 -17.78
N PRO A 181 -5.83 -23.91 -17.77
CA PRO A 181 -5.17 -24.54 -16.64
C PRO A 181 -5.17 -23.56 -15.46
N VAL A 182 -5.62 -24.00 -14.29
CA VAL A 182 -5.51 -23.21 -13.03
C VAL A 182 -4.11 -23.28 -12.41
N THR A 183 -3.13 -23.80 -13.16
CA THR A 183 -1.75 -24.08 -12.74
C THR A 183 -0.77 -23.96 -13.92
N SER A 184 -0.76 -22.83 -14.65
CA SER A 184 0.26 -22.58 -15.70
C SER A 184 1.61 -22.19 -15.10
N LYS A 185 2.71 -22.46 -15.83
CA LYS A 185 4.06 -22.05 -15.44
C LYS A 185 4.26 -20.53 -15.44
N ASN A 186 3.45 -19.81 -16.21
CA ASN A 186 3.53 -18.36 -16.33
C ASN A 186 2.14 -17.73 -16.21
N ASP A 187 2.06 -16.67 -15.41
CA ASP A 187 0.91 -15.77 -15.31
C ASP A 187 1.26 -14.45 -16.00
N PRO A 188 0.69 -14.15 -17.17
CA PRO A 188 0.94 -12.90 -17.89
C PRO A 188 0.57 -11.65 -17.08
N SER A 189 -0.43 -11.74 -16.20
CA SER A 189 -0.85 -10.64 -15.33
C SER A 189 0.07 -10.42 -14.13
N ARG A 190 0.85 -11.45 -13.76
CA ARG A 190 1.77 -11.44 -12.61
C ARG A 190 3.11 -12.08 -13.01
N PRO A 191 3.98 -11.36 -13.75
CA PRO A 191 5.25 -11.90 -14.23
C PRO A 191 6.10 -12.53 -13.12
N GLY A 192 6.65 -13.72 -13.39
CA GLY A 192 7.44 -14.48 -12.42
C GLY A 192 6.61 -15.28 -11.41
N ARG A 193 5.28 -15.24 -11.50
CA ARG A 193 4.38 -16.13 -10.75
C ARG A 193 3.74 -17.16 -11.67
N ARG A 194 3.32 -18.27 -11.07
CA ARG A 194 2.52 -19.29 -11.74
C ARG A 194 1.06 -18.82 -11.75
N MET A 195 0.31 -19.26 -12.75
CA MET A 195 -1.12 -18.97 -12.81
C MET A 195 -1.83 -19.78 -11.73
N ASP A 196 -2.79 -19.16 -11.05
CA ASP A 196 -3.58 -19.75 -9.97
C ASP A 196 -5.01 -19.15 -9.99
N CYS A 197 -5.83 -19.47 -8.97
CA CYS A 197 -7.20 -18.98 -8.87
C CYS A 197 -7.29 -17.45 -8.86
N VAL A 198 -6.32 -16.76 -8.23
CA VAL A 198 -6.35 -15.31 -8.06
C VAL A 198 -5.69 -14.54 -9.21
N SER A 199 -5.17 -15.25 -10.22
CA SER A 199 -4.86 -14.66 -11.53
C SER A 199 -6.09 -14.01 -12.18
N CYS A 200 -7.26 -14.62 -11.97
CA CYS A 200 -8.51 -14.17 -12.58
C CYS A 200 -9.53 -13.70 -11.56
N HIS A 201 -9.55 -14.27 -10.35
CA HIS A 201 -10.53 -13.96 -9.31
C HIS A 201 -9.99 -12.98 -8.27
N ASP A 202 -10.83 -12.06 -7.83
CA ASP A 202 -10.56 -11.20 -6.68
C ASP A 202 -11.28 -11.78 -5.44
N PRO A 203 -10.55 -12.44 -4.51
CA PRO A 203 -11.18 -13.04 -3.32
C PRO A 203 -11.66 -11.98 -2.32
N HIS A 204 -11.22 -10.72 -2.45
CA HIS A 204 -11.50 -9.65 -1.50
C HIS A 204 -12.64 -8.73 -1.96
N GLY A 205 -12.75 -8.49 -3.26
CA GLY A 205 -13.71 -7.57 -3.86
C GLY A 205 -15.06 -8.19 -4.22
N PRO A 206 -16.05 -7.35 -4.55
CA PRO A 206 -17.39 -7.80 -4.94
C PRO A 206 -17.45 -8.42 -6.34
N ARG A 207 -16.39 -8.27 -7.12
CA ARG A 207 -16.31 -8.77 -8.49
C ARG A 207 -15.73 -10.18 -8.48
N ASP A 208 -16.39 -11.08 -9.20
CA ASP A 208 -15.87 -12.43 -9.38
C ASP A 208 -14.60 -12.43 -10.26
N LEU A 209 -14.38 -11.42 -11.12
CA LEU A 209 -13.17 -11.29 -11.93
C LEU A 209 -12.39 -10.00 -11.61
N SER A 210 -11.06 -10.11 -11.59
CA SER A 210 -10.13 -9.03 -11.20
C SER A 210 -10.10 -7.85 -12.19
N GLY A 211 -10.51 -8.04 -13.45
CA GLY A 211 -10.44 -7.00 -14.51
C GLY A 211 -11.72 -6.83 -15.34
N GLY A 212 -12.90 -6.90 -14.74
CA GLY A 212 -14.16 -6.57 -15.41
C GLY A 212 -14.85 -7.76 -16.10
N ASP A 213 -15.69 -7.47 -17.09
CA ASP A 213 -16.52 -8.44 -17.81
C ASP A 213 -15.68 -9.38 -18.69
N GLY A 214 -16.04 -10.67 -18.65
CA GLY A 214 -15.09 -11.76 -18.89
C GLY A 214 -14.39 -11.80 -20.25
N LYS A 215 -14.91 -11.16 -21.30
CA LYS A 215 -14.23 -11.10 -22.61
C LYS A 215 -13.11 -10.05 -22.65
N GLU A 216 -13.28 -8.91 -21.98
CA GLU A 216 -12.28 -7.85 -21.97
C GLU A 216 -11.07 -8.27 -21.13
N TRP A 217 -11.31 -8.94 -20.00
CA TRP A 217 -10.24 -9.52 -19.20
C TRP A 217 -9.36 -10.49 -20.00
N CYS A 218 -9.97 -11.35 -20.85
CA CYS A 218 -9.19 -12.29 -21.68
C CYS A 218 -8.21 -11.56 -22.60
N LYS A 219 -8.60 -10.40 -23.14
CA LYS A 219 -7.75 -9.61 -24.03
C LYS A 219 -6.56 -9.00 -23.30
N GLU A 220 -6.62 -8.77 -21.99
CA GLU A 220 -5.47 -8.25 -21.24
C GLU A 220 -4.27 -9.21 -21.31
N CYS A 221 -4.52 -10.52 -21.37
CA CYS A 221 -3.46 -11.53 -21.49
C CYS A 221 -3.24 -12.00 -22.95
N HIS A 222 -4.27 -11.94 -23.80
CA HIS A 222 -4.24 -12.44 -25.18
C HIS A 222 -4.26 -11.32 -26.24
N ALA A 223 -3.84 -10.09 -25.87
CA ALA A 223 -3.84 -8.93 -26.78
C ALA A 223 -3.00 -9.15 -28.05
N ASN A 224 -2.00 -10.03 -27.99
CA ASN A 224 -1.16 -10.45 -29.13
C ASN A 224 -0.98 -11.99 -29.09
N PRO A 225 -1.87 -12.77 -29.73
CA PRO A 225 -1.79 -14.23 -29.77
C PRO A 225 -0.65 -14.76 -30.64
#